data_AF-A0A7C6HQC1-F1
#
_entry.id   AF-A0A7C6HQC1-F1
#
_cell.length_a   1.000
_cell.length_b   1.000
_cell.length_c   1.000
_cell.angle_alpha   90.00
_cell.angle_beta   90.00
_cell.angle_gamma   90.00
#
_symmetry.space_group_name_H-M   'P 1'
#
loop_
_entity.id
_entity.type
_entity.pdbx_description
1 polymer ?
#
loop_
_entity_poly.entity_id
_entity_poly.type
_entity_poly.pdbx_seq_one_letter_code
_entity_poly.pdbx_strand_id
1 'polypeptide(L)'
;MATEEKQSGNTFQNIAFVMGEWGQDNHPEVYGGIKGIGDYRSATNIYLPGGGECRSSSSGAASKDGGKETFLVPDEVHLYVLPELRGMYATAMRNLGKRKASDPWALLTTTACRLGEQSVWEVLEKQWKRGELGPDWLVYHREAKGRIDINDKARTIRQLLDVYGPAMDPDTGWMDPERVYADMLDPTICPDEQTAARYYLNRSMAGSDAWIALDVVERQTRPREVDPSEPIAVGFDGSLNDDSTVIRGCAMSDGYRFTLGIWERPAGPAGHGWEVPRGEVMARLREVLRERTVSRLYADPHEWRSDVEA
;
A
#
# COMPACT_ATOMS: atom_id res chain seq x y z
N MET A 1 -15.96 8.60 7.46
CA MET A 1 -15.53 8.77 6.05
C MET A 1 -14.92 7.45 5.62
N ALA A 2 -15.18 6.98 4.41
CA ALA A 2 -14.61 5.73 3.92
C ALA A 2 -14.28 5.85 2.42
N THR A 3 -13.61 4.84 1.88
CA THR A 3 -13.27 4.75 0.46
C THR A 3 -14.50 4.66 -0.45
N GLU A 4 -15.59 4.06 0.05
CA GLU A 4 -16.89 4.02 -0.62
C GLU A 4 -18.06 4.45 0.29
N GLU A 5 -19.12 4.96 -0.32
CA GLU A 5 -20.33 5.43 0.38
C GLU A 5 -20.98 4.31 1.21
N LYS A 6 -21.03 3.07 0.69
CA LYS A 6 -21.58 1.92 1.41
C LYS A 6 -20.75 1.55 2.64
N GLN A 7 -19.42 1.63 2.58
CA GLN A 7 -18.55 1.34 3.72
C GLN A 7 -18.71 2.37 4.84
N SER A 8 -18.89 3.65 4.49
CA SER A 8 -19.23 4.67 5.48
C SER A 8 -20.57 4.38 6.17
N GLY A 9 -21.47 3.68 5.48
CA GLY A 9 -22.72 3.14 6.00
C GLY A 9 -22.51 2.15 7.14
N ASN A 10 -21.60 1.18 7.04
CA ASN A 10 -21.41 0.17 8.10
C ASN A 10 -21.01 0.79 9.45
N THR A 11 -20.06 1.73 9.43
CA THR A 11 -19.61 2.44 10.63
C THR A 11 -20.69 3.40 11.14
N PHE A 12 -21.37 4.13 10.26
CA PHE A 12 -22.42 5.07 10.66
C PHE A 12 -23.70 4.38 11.14
N GLN A 13 -24.09 3.26 10.54
CA GLN A 13 -25.27 2.47 10.90
C GLN A 13 -25.13 1.91 12.32
N ASN A 14 -23.94 1.46 12.72
CA ASN A 14 -23.69 1.05 14.10
C ASN A 14 -23.92 2.21 15.08
N ILE A 15 -23.43 3.41 14.75
CA ILE A 15 -23.66 4.61 15.56
C ILE A 15 -25.16 4.95 15.60
N ALA A 16 -25.84 4.89 14.46
CA ALA A 16 -27.28 5.16 14.37
C ALA A 16 -28.12 4.14 15.16
N PHE A 17 -27.74 2.87 15.15
CA PHE A 17 -28.40 1.83 15.95
C PHE A 17 -28.23 2.11 17.45
N VAL A 18 -26.98 2.36 17.88
CA VAL A 18 -26.68 2.65 19.29
C VAL A 18 -27.37 3.93 19.74
N MET A 19 -27.37 5.00 18.95
CA MET A 19 -27.91 6.30 19.36
C MET A 19 -29.43 6.43 19.18
N GLY A 20 -30.01 5.72 18.22
CA GLY A 20 -31.41 5.90 17.82
C GLY A 20 -32.36 4.82 18.34
N GLU A 21 -31.87 3.61 18.55
CA GLU A 21 -32.70 2.47 18.95
C GLU A 21 -32.28 1.99 20.35
N TRP A 22 -31.12 1.34 20.46
CA TRP A 22 -30.70 0.74 21.74
C TRP A 22 -30.47 1.79 22.84
N GLY A 23 -29.77 2.88 22.54
CA GLY A 23 -29.35 3.86 23.54
C GLY A 23 -30.49 4.72 24.07
N GLN A 24 -31.50 5.04 23.24
CA GLN A 24 -32.66 5.79 23.74
C GLN A 24 -33.47 4.96 24.75
N ASP A 25 -33.58 3.65 24.51
CA ASP A 25 -34.33 2.73 25.36
C ASP A 25 -33.57 2.36 26.65
N ASN A 26 -32.25 2.15 26.54
CA ASN A 26 -31.45 1.62 27.66
C ASN A 26 -30.76 2.71 28.47
N HIS A 27 -30.45 3.86 27.86
CA HIS A 27 -29.70 4.97 28.46
C HIS A 27 -30.26 6.35 28.05
N PRO A 28 -31.55 6.63 28.32
CA PRO A 28 -32.22 7.86 27.92
C PRO A 28 -31.58 9.13 28.52
N GLU A 29 -30.86 9.01 29.63
CA GLU A 29 -30.10 10.10 30.25
C GLU A 29 -28.92 10.57 29.38
N VAL A 30 -28.39 9.70 28.52
CA VAL A 30 -27.28 9.99 27.60
C VAL A 30 -27.77 10.28 26.19
N TYR A 31 -28.68 9.44 25.68
CA TYR A 31 -29.12 9.48 24.28
C TYR A 31 -30.48 10.17 24.07
N GLY A 32 -31.12 10.61 25.16
CA GLY A 32 -32.41 11.29 25.10
C GLY A 32 -32.37 12.57 24.25
N GLY A 33 -33.37 12.72 23.39
CA GLY A 33 -33.51 13.90 22.53
C GLY A 33 -32.70 13.86 21.23
N ILE A 34 -32.00 12.76 20.94
CA ILE A 34 -31.43 12.49 19.61
C ILE A 34 -32.55 12.33 18.59
N LYS A 35 -32.38 12.95 17.41
CA LYS A 35 -33.36 12.96 16.32
C LYS A 35 -32.70 12.62 14.99
N GLY A 36 -33.51 12.43 13.94
CA GLY A 36 -33.03 12.20 12.58
C GLY A 36 -32.79 10.72 12.23
N ILE A 37 -33.02 9.80 13.17
CA ILE A 37 -32.94 8.36 12.97
C ILE A 37 -34.36 7.81 12.92
N GLY A 38 -34.86 7.53 11.72
CA GLY A 38 -36.13 6.82 11.54
C GLY A 38 -35.91 5.30 11.47
N ASP A 39 -35.00 4.89 10.59
CA ASP A 39 -34.49 3.52 10.50
C ASP A 39 -32.96 3.61 10.43
N TYR A 40 -32.26 3.01 11.41
CA TYR A 40 -30.80 3.09 11.49
C TYR A 40 -30.12 2.55 10.24
N ARG A 41 -30.74 1.62 9.50
CA ARG A 41 -30.20 0.99 8.29
C ARG A 41 -30.08 1.95 7.11
N SER A 42 -30.86 3.03 7.11
CA SER A 42 -30.85 4.05 6.03
C SER A 42 -30.45 5.44 6.52
N ALA A 43 -30.12 5.59 7.80
CA ALA A 43 -29.76 6.86 8.38
C ALA A 43 -28.44 7.39 7.77
N THR A 44 -28.44 8.67 7.40
CA THR A 44 -27.25 9.39 6.91
C THR A 44 -26.87 10.57 7.79
N ASN A 45 -27.78 11.02 8.65
CA ASN A 45 -27.58 12.13 9.57
C ASN A 45 -28.22 11.80 10.93
N ILE A 46 -27.57 12.25 12.02
CA ILE A 46 -28.07 12.18 13.39
C ILE A 46 -27.99 13.59 13.96
N TYR A 47 -29.07 14.06 14.58
CA TYR A 47 -29.10 15.37 15.24
C TYR A 47 -29.03 15.19 16.74
N LEU A 48 -28.04 15.84 17.36
CA LEU A 48 -27.76 15.77 18.78
C LEU A 48 -28.54 16.87 19.55
N PRO A 49 -28.91 16.61 20.81
CA PRO A 49 -29.37 17.66 21.71
C PRO A 49 -28.37 18.83 21.76
N GLY A 50 -28.85 20.06 21.65
CA GLY A 50 -27.97 21.25 21.65
C GLY A 50 -27.45 21.70 20.28
N GLY A 51 -27.94 21.10 19.19
CA GLY A 51 -27.70 21.59 17.81
C GLY A 51 -26.46 21.03 17.13
N GLY A 52 -25.84 19.99 17.71
CA GLY A 52 -24.81 19.21 17.05
C GLY A 52 -25.39 18.23 16.02
N GLU A 53 -24.54 17.72 15.14
CA GLU A 53 -24.92 16.71 14.16
C GLU A 53 -23.78 15.73 13.87
N CYS A 54 -24.13 14.49 13.56
CA CYS A 54 -23.24 13.49 12.98
C CYS A 54 -23.72 13.19 11.57
N ARG A 55 -22.81 13.22 10.59
CA ARG A 55 -23.15 12.92 9.19
C ARG A 55 -22.24 11.84 8.63
N SER A 56 -22.83 10.92 7.88
CA SER A 56 -22.06 10.10 6.96
C SER A 56 -21.56 10.96 5.80
N SER A 57 -20.34 10.72 5.36
CA SER A 57 -19.70 11.52 4.33
C SER A 57 -18.86 10.65 3.43
N SER A 58 -19.21 10.63 2.14
CA SER A 58 -18.53 9.91 1.08
C SER A 58 -17.35 10.72 0.50
N SER A 59 -16.66 10.12 -0.47
CA SER A 59 -15.40 10.54 -1.06
C SER A 59 -15.55 11.72 -2.02
N GLY A 60 -15.58 12.94 -1.47
CA GLY A 60 -15.42 14.19 -2.20
C GLY A 60 -14.58 15.18 -1.40
N ALA A 61 -13.40 15.57 -1.90
CA ALA A 61 -12.50 16.48 -1.18
C ALA A 61 -12.97 17.94 -1.20
N ALA A 62 -13.55 18.39 -2.32
CA ALA A 62 -13.97 19.78 -2.53
C ALA A 62 -15.21 20.17 -1.70
N SER A 63 -16.13 19.23 -1.45
CA SER A 63 -17.32 19.47 -0.62
C SER A 63 -17.02 19.55 0.88
N LYS A 64 -15.78 19.24 1.29
CA LYS A 64 -15.35 19.24 2.70
C LYS A 64 -14.54 20.46 3.10
N ASP A 65 -14.11 21.30 2.16
CA ASP A 65 -13.39 22.52 2.52
C ASP A 65 -14.33 23.50 3.25
N GLY A 66 -13.90 24.00 4.41
CA GLY A 66 -14.74 24.82 5.30
C GLY A 66 -15.57 24.05 6.34
N GLY A 67 -15.42 22.72 6.40
CA GLY A 67 -15.96 21.89 7.46
C GLY A 67 -15.60 22.39 8.87
N LYS A 68 -16.52 22.17 9.82
CA LYS A 68 -16.40 22.58 11.22
C LYS A 68 -16.51 21.38 12.16
N GLU A 69 -15.99 20.24 11.70
CA GLU A 69 -16.00 18.96 12.41
C GLU A 69 -15.28 19.08 13.75
N THR A 70 -15.85 18.46 14.77
CA THR A 70 -15.25 18.37 16.12
C THR A 70 -14.78 16.95 16.43
N PHE A 71 -15.29 15.96 15.71
CA PHE A 71 -14.84 14.57 15.76
C PHE A 71 -14.87 13.97 14.35
N LEU A 72 -13.80 13.27 13.97
CA LEU A 72 -13.65 12.69 12.64
C LEU A 72 -13.32 11.21 12.73
N VAL A 73 -13.97 10.38 11.91
CA VAL A 73 -13.65 8.95 11.78
C VAL A 73 -13.26 8.64 10.34
N PRO A 74 -11.97 8.77 9.96
CA PRO A 74 -11.46 8.25 8.71
C PRO A 74 -11.31 6.73 8.84
N ASP A 75 -12.23 6.01 8.21
CA ASP A 75 -12.29 4.56 8.26
C ASP A 75 -11.45 3.93 7.16
N GLU A 76 -10.82 2.79 7.46
CA GLU A 76 -9.96 2.01 6.58
C GLU A 76 -8.86 2.85 5.88
N VAL A 77 -8.11 3.66 6.64
CA VAL A 77 -7.10 4.58 6.06
C VAL A 77 -5.94 3.88 5.33
N HIS A 78 -5.80 2.56 5.47
CA HIS A 78 -4.90 1.74 4.66
C HIS A 78 -5.34 1.60 3.19
N LEU A 79 -6.60 1.89 2.86
CA LEU A 79 -7.14 1.89 1.50
C LEU A 79 -7.15 3.30 0.87
N TYR A 80 -6.68 4.33 1.55
CA TYR A 80 -6.67 5.71 1.04
C TYR A 80 -5.49 5.91 0.08
N VAL A 81 -5.52 5.17 -1.03
CA VAL A 81 -4.45 5.10 -2.04
C VAL A 81 -4.65 6.13 -3.15
N LEU A 82 -5.88 6.45 -3.53
CA LEU A 82 -6.15 7.39 -4.61
C LEU A 82 -5.84 8.85 -4.19
N PRO A 83 -5.33 9.69 -5.09
CA PRO A 83 -5.06 11.10 -4.81
C PRO A 83 -6.26 11.84 -4.20
N GLU A 84 -7.47 11.55 -4.67
CA GLU A 84 -8.72 12.16 -4.18
C GLU A 84 -9.01 11.79 -2.73
N LEU A 85 -8.77 10.53 -2.35
CA LEU A 85 -8.97 10.03 -0.98
C LEU A 85 -7.94 10.63 -0.01
N ARG A 86 -6.68 10.72 -0.43
CA ARG A 86 -5.63 11.39 0.33
C ARG A 86 -5.91 12.89 0.49
N GLY A 87 -6.34 13.53 -0.58
CA GLY A 87 -6.75 14.94 -0.59
C GLY A 87 -7.92 15.20 0.35
N MET A 88 -8.94 14.35 0.31
CA MET A 88 -10.09 14.41 1.22
C MET A 88 -9.65 14.28 2.68
N TYR A 89 -8.83 13.28 3.00
CA TYR A 89 -8.27 13.09 4.35
C TYR A 89 -7.51 14.34 4.81
N ALA A 90 -6.61 14.86 3.97
CA ALA A 90 -5.82 16.04 4.29
C ALA A 90 -6.70 17.29 4.53
N THR A 91 -7.73 17.51 3.72
CA THR A 91 -8.69 18.62 3.91
C THR A 91 -9.44 18.47 5.23
N ALA A 92 -9.98 17.29 5.53
CA ALA A 92 -10.72 17.05 6.77
C ALA A 92 -9.84 17.23 8.02
N MET A 93 -8.60 16.71 8.00
CA MET A 93 -7.66 16.90 9.11
C MET A 93 -7.26 18.38 9.30
N ARG A 94 -7.11 19.16 8.22
CA ARG A 94 -6.85 20.62 8.32
C ARG A 94 -8.02 21.38 8.92
N ASN A 95 -9.25 20.94 8.68
CA ASN A 95 -10.43 21.58 9.25
C ASN A 95 -10.59 21.29 10.73
N LEU A 96 -10.26 20.07 11.15
CA LEU A 96 -10.38 19.61 12.52
C LEU A 96 -9.74 20.60 13.50
N GLY A 97 -8.52 21.07 13.23
CA GLY A 97 -7.81 22.03 14.09
C GLY A 97 -8.42 23.44 14.23
N LYS A 98 -9.50 23.78 13.50
CA LYS A 98 -10.08 25.13 13.48
C LYS A 98 -10.97 25.44 14.70
N ARG A 99 -11.42 24.45 15.47
CA ARG A 99 -12.31 24.64 16.64
C ARG A 99 -11.63 24.38 17.98
N LYS A 100 -10.71 25.26 18.39
CA LYS A 100 -9.97 25.13 19.67
C LYS A 100 -10.84 24.85 20.90
N ALA A 101 -12.00 25.51 21.01
CA ALA A 101 -12.88 25.34 22.18
C ALA A 101 -13.51 23.93 22.29
N SER A 102 -13.52 23.16 21.20
CA SER A 102 -14.11 21.83 21.15
C SER A 102 -13.10 20.70 21.31
N ASP A 103 -11.80 21.03 21.48
CA ASP A 103 -10.67 20.09 21.54
C ASP A 103 -10.80 18.91 20.54
N PRO A 104 -10.79 19.22 19.25
CA PRO A 104 -11.27 18.31 18.22
C PRO A 104 -10.24 17.21 17.91
N TRP A 105 -10.71 15.99 17.71
CA TRP A 105 -9.85 14.82 17.53
C TRP A 105 -10.39 13.86 16.46
N ALA A 106 -9.53 12.94 16.00
CA ALA A 106 -9.88 11.96 14.99
C ALA A 106 -9.58 10.54 15.46
N LEU A 107 -10.51 9.62 15.19
CA LEU A 107 -10.33 8.18 15.35
C LEU A 107 -10.08 7.56 13.98
N LEU A 108 -8.84 7.21 13.69
CA LEU A 108 -8.48 6.52 12.45
C LEU A 108 -8.55 5.02 12.69
N THR A 109 -9.36 4.32 11.90
CA THR A 109 -9.43 2.85 11.92
C THR A 109 -8.68 2.29 10.73
N THR A 110 -7.93 1.21 10.97
CA THR A 110 -7.05 0.63 9.95
C THR A 110 -6.66 -0.81 10.26
N THR A 111 -6.26 -1.53 9.22
CA THR A 111 -5.50 -2.78 9.25
C THR A 111 -4.17 -2.56 8.51
N ALA A 112 -3.51 -3.61 8.04
CA ALA A 112 -2.27 -3.48 7.28
C ALA A 112 -2.46 -2.90 5.86
N CYS A 113 -1.45 -2.19 5.40
CA CYS A 113 -1.38 -1.67 4.04
C CYS A 113 -0.54 -2.60 3.14
N ARG A 114 -0.76 -2.52 1.82
CA ARG A 114 0.21 -3.05 0.85
C ARG A 114 1.30 -1.99 0.70
N LEU A 115 2.56 -2.37 0.94
CA LEU A 115 3.67 -1.43 0.85
C LEU A 115 3.90 -0.99 -0.60
N GLY A 116 4.21 0.30 -0.77
CA GLY A 116 4.44 0.91 -2.08
C GLY A 116 3.20 1.59 -2.68
N GLU A 117 2.01 1.36 -2.12
CA GLU A 117 0.80 2.05 -2.56
C GLU A 117 0.72 3.48 -2.05
N GLN A 118 1.47 3.84 -1.01
CA GLN A 118 1.53 5.15 -0.35
C GLN A 118 0.21 5.58 0.31
N SER A 119 -0.59 4.62 0.82
CA SER A 119 -1.83 4.95 1.53
C SER A 119 -1.57 5.87 2.74
N VAL A 120 -2.63 6.54 3.23
CA VAL A 120 -2.54 7.37 4.44
C VAL A 120 -1.95 6.56 5.61
N TRP A 121 -2.41 5.31 5.79
CA TRP A 121 -1.83 4.45 6.83
C TRP A 121 -0.36 4.11 6.57
N GLU A 122 0.05 3.80 5.34
CA GLU A 122 1.46 3.44 5.07
C GLU A 122 2.43 4.56 5.50
N VAL A 123 2.04 5.82 5.30
CA VAL A 123 2.85 6.97 5.72
C VAL A 123 2.88 7.09 7.25
N LEU A 124 1.72 6.98 7.90
CA LEU A 124 1.60 7.07 9.36
C LEU A 124 2.28 5.91 10.08
N GLU A 125 2.16 4.70 9.55
CA GLU A 125 2.78 3.48 10.08
C GLU A 125 4.31 3.59 10.07
N LYS A 126 4.90 4.14 9.00
CA LYS A 126 6.35 4.40 8.93
C LYS A 126 6.80 5.40 10.00
N GLN A 127 6.05 6.49 10.19
CA GLN A 127 6.36 7.48 11.23
C GLN A 127 6.21 6.88 12.62
N TRP A 128 5.14 6.11 12.86
CA TRP A 128 4.90 5.42 14.12
C TRP A 128 6.03 4.45 14.47
N LYS A 129 6.39 3.56 13.55
CA LYS A 129 7.47 2.58 13.74
C LYS A 129 8.84 3.22 13.95
N ARG A 130 9.05 4.45 13.46
CA ARG A 130 10.27 5.25 13.68
C ARG A 130 10.22 6.12 14.94
N GLY A 131 9.08 6.18 15.64
CA GLY A 131 8.90 7.05 16.80
C GLY A 131 8.81 8.54 16.45
N GLU A 132 8.37 8.87 15.24
CA GLU A 132 8.30 10.23 14.71
C GLU A 132 6.92 10.89 14.90
N LEU A 133 5.92 10.11 15.30
CA LEU A 133 4.63 10.67 15.70
C LEU A 133 4.78 11.41 17.03
N GLY A 134 4.18 12.61 17.11
CA GLY A 134 4.17 13.42 18.32
C GLY A 134 3.32 12.83 19.45
N PRO A 135 3.35 13.45 20.65
CA PRO A 135 2.65 12.96 21.85
C PRO A 135 1.13 12.92 21.72
N ASP A 136 0.56 13.67 20.78
CA ASP A 136 -0.89 13.72 20.52
C ASP A 136 -1.42 12.46 19.79
N TRP A 137 -0.51 11.58 19.33
CA TRP A 137 -0.87 10.33 18.68
C TRP A 137 -0.91 9.16 19.66
N LEU A 138 -2.09 8.53 19.76
CA LEU A 138 -2.27 7.26 20.45
C LEU A 138 -2.49 6.17 19.42
N VAL A 139 -1.49 5.32 19.22
CA VAL A 139 -1.55 4.24 18.23
C VAL A 139 -1.75 2.91 18.94
N TYR A 140 -2.91 2.29 18.67
CA TYR A 140 -3.21 0.93 19.06
C TYR A 140 -3.36 0.05 17.83
N HIS A 141 -2.24 -0.51 17.38
CA HIS A 141 -2.18 -1.37 16.21
C HIS A 141 -1.40 -2.64 16.57
N ARG A 142 -2.09 -3.78 16.60
CA ARG A 142 -1.49 -5.09 16.84
C ARG A 142 -1.21 -5.77 15.51
N GLU A 143 0.06 -6.07 15.29
CA GLU A 143 0.55 -6.81 14.12
C GLU A 143 1.27 -8.08 14.56
N ALA A 144 1.24 -9.12 13.74
CA ALA A 144 2.00 -10.34 14.00
C ALA A 144 3.50 -10.03 14.04
N LYS A 145 4.18 -10.56 15.05
CA LYS A 145 5.61 -10.35 15.28
C LYS A 145 6.45 -11.48 14.68
N GLY A 146 7.67 -11.13 14.27
CA GLY A 146 8.67 -12.06 13.75
C GLY A 146 8.47 -12.42 12.28
N ARG A 147 9.04 -13.56 11.89
CA ARG A 147 8.88 -14.12 10.55
C ARG A 147 7.43 -14.60 10.35
N ILE A 148 6.87 -14.24 9.19
CA ILE A 148 5.63 -14.83 8.68
C ILE A 148 6.01 -16.09 7.90
N ASP A 149 5.30 -17.18 8.17
CA ASP A 149 5.41 -18.46 7.48
C ASP A 149 4.07 -19.17 7.61
N ILE A 150 3.19 -19.00 6.62
CA ILE A 150 1.82 -19.57 6.68
C ILE A 150 1.82 -21.10 6.63
N ASN A 151 2.92 -21.73 6.20
CA ASN A 151 3.04 -23.19 6.21
C ASN A 151 3.42 -23.74 7.60
N ASP A 152 3.90 -22.88 8.52
CA ASP A 152 4.04 -23.20 9.93
C ASP A 152 2.72 -22.92 10.65
N LYS A 153 1.83 -23.94 10.63
CA LYS A 153 0.51 -23.87 11.27
C LYS A 153 0.58 -23.41 12.73
N ALA A 154 1.46 -24.03 13.51
CA ALA A 154 1.53 -23.77 14.95
C ALA A 154 1.93 -22.32 15.23
N ARG A 155 2.86 -21.76 14.44
CA ARG A 155 3.21 -20.33 14.51
C ARG A 155 2.07 -19.43 14.06
N THR A 156 1.44 -19.75 12.94
CA THR A 156 0.38 -18.90 12.36
C THR A 156 -0.81 -18.81 13.30
N ILE A 157 -1.25 -19.93 13.89
CA ILE A 157 -2.32 -19.93 14.91
C ILE A 157 -1.94 -19.06 16.11
N ARG A 158 -0.70 -19.15 16.62
CA ARG A 158 -0.25 -18.27 17.72
C ARG A 158 -0.28 -16.79 17.34
N GLN A 159 0.10 -16.46 16.11
CA GLN A 159 0.05 -15.08 15.61
C GLN A 159 -1.39 -14.58 15.46
N LEU A 160 -2.30 -15.42 14.96
CA LEU A 160 -3.73 -15.11 14.89
C LEU A 160 -4.30 -14.82 16.28
N LEU A 161 -4.04 -15.68 17.27
CA LEU A 161 -4.49 -15.48 18.65
C LEU A 161 -3.98 -14.16 19.26
N ASP A 162 -2.72 -13.78 19.00
CA ASP A 162 -2.14 -12.52 19.49
C ASP A 162 -2.76 -11.28 18.83
N VAL A 163 -2.92 -11.32 17.50
CA VAL A 163 -3.45 -10.20 16.70
C VAL A 163 -4.93 -9.97 16.98
N TYR A 164 -5.75 -11.02 16.97
CA TYR A 164 -7.19 -10.93 17.20
C TYR A 164 -7.56 -10.84 18.68
N GLY A 165 -6.69 -11.31 19.58
CA GLY A 165 -6.87 -11.22 21.02
C GLY A 165 -8.22 -11.80 21.47
N PRO A 166 -9.07 -11.02 22.18
CA PRO A 166 -10.36 -11.51 22.69
C PRO A 166 -11.29 -12.12 21.64
N ALA A 167 -11.20 -11.69 20.38
CA ALA A 167 -12.06 -12.22 19.33
C ALA A 167 -11.80 -13.71 19.05
N MET A 168 -10.57 -14.17 19.26
CA MET A 168 -10.16 -15.57 19.12
C MET A 168 -9.77 -16.21 20.46
N ASP A 169 -10.27 -15.67 21.57
CA ASP A 169 -10.09 -16.32 22.88
C ASP A 169 -10.66 -17.76 22.83
N PRO A 170 -9.94 -18.78 23.31
CA PRO A 170 -10.38 -20.18 23.18
C PRO A 170 -11.71 -20.49 23.87
N ASP A 171 -12.07 -19.74 24.91
CA ASP A 171 -13.24 -20.01 25.74
C ASP A 171 -14.41 -19.06 25.44
N THR A 172 -14.09 -17.81 25.07
CA THR A 172 -15.07 -16.71 24.94
C THR A 172 -15.08 -16.03 23.57
N GLY A 173 -14.13 -16.39 22.70
CA GLY A 173 -14.00 -15.81 21.38
C GLY A 173 -15.15 -16.17 20.46
N TRP A 174 -15.47 -15.26 19.53
CA TRP A 174 -16.50 -15.46 18.51
C TRP A 174 -15.91 -15.79 17.13
N MET A 175 -14.58 -15.87 17.02
CA MET A 175 -13.85 -16.23 15.81
C MET A 175 -13.06 -17.53 16.01
N ASP A 176 -13.07 -18.38 14.98
CA ASP A 176 -12.32 -19.64 14.96
C ASP A 176 -10.97 -19.46 14.25
N PRO A 177 -9.83 -19.58 14.95
CA PRO A 177 -8.50 -19.44 14.34
C PRO A 177 -8.19 -20.54 13.33
N GLU A 178 -8.77 -21.75 13.45
CA GLU A 178 -8.53 -22.85 12.52
C GLU A 178 -9.19 -22.59 11.16
N ARG A 179 -10.41 -22.03 11.18
CA ARG A 179 -11.10 -21.60 9.97
C ARG A 179 -10.34 -20.46 9.28
N VAL A 180 -9.90 -19.45 10.03
CA VAL A 180 -9.13 -18.34 9.47
C VAL A 180 -7.81 -18.84 8.89
N TYR A 181 -7.14 -19.77 9.56
CA TYR A 181 -5.92 -20.40 9.04
C TYR A 181 -6.16 -21.15 7.72
N ALA A 182 -7.29 -21.85 7.60
CA ALA A 182 -7.65 -22.50 6.34
C ALA A 182 -7.84 -21.49 5.20
N ASP A 183 -8.52 -20.36 5.46
CA ASP A 183 -8.69 -19.29 4.48
C ASP A 183 -7.34 -18.65 4.06
N MET A 184 -6.39 -18.55 4.99
CA MET A 184 -5.03 -18.06 4.72
C MET A 184 -4.23 -18.98 3.78
N LEU A 185 -4.56 -20.27 3.72
CA LEU A 185 -3.91 -21.26 2.85
C LEU A 185 -4.63 -21.44 1.50
N ASP A 186 -5.86 -20.94 1.37
CA ASP A 186 -6.64 -21.09 0.15
C ASP A 186 -6.15 -20.09 -0.92
N PRO A 187 -5.56 -20.55 -2.04
CA PRO A 187 -5.03 -19.68 -3.09
C PRO A 187 -6.12 -18.86 -3.81
N THR A 188 -7.40 -19.22 -3.67
CA THR A 188 -8.53 -18.45 -4.21
C THR A 188 -8.94 -17.29 -3.31
N ILE A 189 -8.55 -17.31 -2.03
CA ILE A 189 -8.77 -16.24 -1.05
C ILE A 189 -7.49 -15.42 -0.87
N CYS A 190 -6.37 -16.12 -0.62
CA CYS A 190 -5.04 -15.57 -0.44
C CYS A 190 -4.11 -16.11 -1.53
N PRO A 191 -3.91 -15.38 -2.65
CA PRO A 191 -3.02 -15.85 -3.73
C PRO A 191 -1.56 -16.02 -3.30
N ASP A 192 -1.14 -15.33 -2.23
CA ASP A 192 0.22 -15.34 -1.72
C ASP A 192 0.27 -15.09 -0.19
N GLU A 193 1.43 -15.37 0.41
CA GLU A 193 1.67 -15.18 1.85
C GLU A 193 1.53 -13.72 2.27
N GLN A 194 1.86 -12.77 1.39
CA GLN A 194 1.79 -11.34 1.67
C GLN A 194 0.34 -10.87 1.81
N THR A 195 -0.56 -11.43 1.02
CA THR A 195 -2.00 -11.19 1.08
C THR A 195 -2.57 -11.77 2.36
N ALA A 196 -2.23 -13.02 2.69
CA ALA A 196 -2.63 -13.63 3.97
C ALA A 196 -2.15 -12.81 5.17
N ALA A 197 -0.88 -12.37 5.15
CA ALA A 197 -0.29 -11.57 6.23
C ALA A 197 -0.95 -10.19 6.38
N ARG A 198 -1.27 -9.53 5.25
CA ARG A 198 -1.96 -8.23 5.25
C ARG A 198 -3.37 -8.35 5.82
N TYR A 199 -4.16 -9.30 5.35
CA TYR A 199 -5.59 -9.39 5.70
C TYR A 199 -5.83 -10.02 7.08
N TYR A 200 -5.02 -10.99 7.50
CA TYR A 200 -5.28 -11.76 8.71
C TYR A 200 -4.26 -11.54 9.83
N LEU A 201 -3.04 -11.07 9.52
CA LEU A 201 -1.99 -10.88 10.53
C LEU A 201 -1.68 -9.40 10.82
N ASN A 202 -2.45 -8.47 10.26
CA ASN A 202 -2.20 -7.03 10.32
C ASN A 202 -0.73 -6.68 9.99
N ARG A 203 -0.11 -7.42 9.07
CA ARG A 203 1.28 -7.23 8.71
C ARG A 203 1.39 -6.54 7.36
N SER A 204 1.83 -5.28 7.35
CA SER A 204 2.11 -4.57 6.10
C SER A 204 3.30 -5.22 5.38
N MET A 205 3.07 -5.67 4.15
CA MET A 205 4.06 -6.31 3.30
C MET A 205 4.00 -5.75 1.88
N ALA A 206 5.13 -5.77 1.17
CA ALA A 206 5.15 -5.49 -0.27
C ALA A 206 4.49 -6.69 -0.98
N GLY A 207 3.66 -6.45 -1.99
CA GLY A 207 3.05 -7.55 -2.74
C GLY A 207 4.08 -8.35 -3.55
N SER A 208 3.79 -9.62 -3.83
CA SER A 208 4.65 -10.50 -4.64
C SER A 208 4.91 -10.01 -6.06
N ASP A 209 3.99 -9.20 -6.61
CA ASP A 209 4.01 -8.74 -8.00
C ASP A 209 4.94 -7.54 -8.23
N ALA A 210 5.44 -6.93 -7.15
CA ALA A 210 6.33 -5.77 -7.23
C ALA A 210 7.79 -6.23 -7.26
N TRP A 211 8.31 -6.52 -8.46
CA TRP A 211 9.74 -6.83 -8.63
C TRP A 211 10.64 -5.63 -8.28
N ILE A 212 10.16 -4.41 -8.56
CA ILE A 212 10.84 -3.15 -8.26
C ILE A 212 9.82 -2.21 -7.62
N ALA A 213 10.22 -1.47 -6.57
CA ALA A 213 9.35 -0.49 -5.91
C ALA A 213 8.85 0.58 -6.91
N LEU A 214 7.59 0.99 -6.78
CA LEU A 214 6.96 1.93 -7.72
C LEU A 214 7.70 3.27 -7.79
N ASP A 215 8.19 3.79 -6.67
CA ASP A 215 8.93 5.06 -6.65
C ASP A 215 10.27 4.95 -7.41
N VAL A 216 10.91 3.78 -7.39
CA VAL A 216 12.10 3.50 -8.19
C VAL A 216 11.74 3.54 -9.66
N VAL A 217 10.63 2.92 -10.07
CA VAL A 217 10.12 2.94 -11.47
C VAL A 217 9.80 4.36 -11.92
N GLU A 218 9.07 5.12 -11.11
CA GLU A 218 8.69 6.51 -11.41
C GLU A 218 9.91 7.41 -11.58
N ARG A 219 10.96 7.26 -10.77
CA ARG A 219 12.22 8.00 -10.92
C ARG A 219 12.89 7.77 -12.27
N GLN A 220 12.71 6.59 -12.89
CA GLN A 220 13.30 6.28 -14.19
C GLN A 220 12.66 7.05 -15.35
N THR A 221 11.46 7.61 -15.15
CA THR A 221 10.76 8.35 -16.21
C THR A 221 11.31 9.75 -16.44
N ARG A 222 12.25 10.22 -15.61
CA ARG A 222 12.88 11.54 -15.72
C ARG A 222 14.19 11.40 -16.49
N PRO A 223 14.26 11.78 -17.78
CA PRO A 223 15.48 11.64 -18.55
C PRO A 223 16.59 12.49 -17.94
N ARG A 224 17.78 11.92 -17.80
CA ARG A 224 18.99 12.68 -17.49
C ARG A 224 20.18 12.16 -18.27
N GLU A 225 21.15 13.04 -18.46
CA GLU A 225 22.45 12.64 -18.95
C GLU A 225 23.28 12.03 -17.81
N VAL A 226 24.05 11.00 -18.14
CA VAL A 226 25.00 10.34 -17.24
C VAL A 226 26.38 10.66 -17.76
N ASP A 227 27.17 11.36 -16.95
CA ASP A 227 28.53 11.75 -17.31
C ASP A 227 29.39 10.49 -17.54
N PRO A 228 30.27 10.46 -18.54
CA PRO A 228 31.17 9.31 -18.76
C PRO A 228 32.02 8.92 -17.54
N SER A 229 32.35 9.89 -16.69
CA SER A 229 33.10 9.68 -15.44
C SER A 229 32.24 9.20 -14.26
N GLU A 230 30.91 9.27 -14.37
CA GLU A 230 30.01 8.80 -13.32
C GLU A 230 30.10 7.26 -13.21
N PRO A 231 30.28 6.71 -12.00
CA PRO A 231 30.31 5.26 -11.82
C PRO A 231 28.97 4.61 -12.18
N ILE A 232 29.02 3.58 -13.02
CA ILE A 232 27.84 2.81 -13.44
C ILE A 232 28.00 1.31 -13.17
N ALA A 233 26.88 0.62 -12.91
CA ALA A 233 26.75 -0.80 -13.17
C ALA A 233 26.21 -1.02 -14.59
N VAL A 234 26.66 -2.09 -15.25
CA VAL A 234 26.20 -2.49 -16.58
C VAL A 234 25.48 -3.83 -16.49
N GLY A 235 24.31 -3.92 -17.13
CA GLY A 235 23.58 -5.15 -17.36
C GLY A 235 23.66 -5.54 -18.83
N PHE A 236 23.91 -6.82 -19.10
CA PHE A 236 23.89 -7.41 -20.44
C PHE A 236 22.90 -8.58 -20.46
N ASP A 237 21.92 -8.47 -21.35
CA ASP A 237 20.93 -9.51 -21.62
C ASP A 237 21.03 -9.89 -23.10
N GLY A 238 21.53 -11.11 -23.35
CA GLY A 238 21.93 -11.57 -24.66
C GLY A 238 20.97 -12.60 -25.22
N SER A 239 20.49 -12.37 -26.44
CA SER A 239 19.70 -13.34 -27.21
C SER A 239 20.48 -13.83 -28.43
N LEU A 240 20.07 -14.96 -29.01
CA LEU A 240 20.60 -15.45 -30.29
C LEU A 240 19.73 -15.03 -31.46
N ASN A 241 18.41 -15.23 -31.31
CA ASN A 241 17.38 -14.97 -32.29
C ASN A 241 16.04 -14.75 -31.56
N ASP A 242 15.06 -14.19 -32.28
CA ASP A 242 13.67 -14.00 -31.83
C ASP A 242 13.42 -13.08 -30.61
N ASP A 243 14.45 -12.58 -29.93
CA ASP A 243 14.35 -11.56 -28.90
C ASP A 243 15.41 -10.46 -29.07
N SER A 244 15.36 -9.43 -28.23
CA SER A 244 16.28 -8.30 -28.25
C SER A 244 17.52 -8.58 -27.42
N THR A 245 18.68 -8.14 -27.90
CA THR A 245 19.90 -8.06 -27.08
C THR A 245 20.06 -6.63 -26.58
N VAL A 246 20.35 -6.47 -25.28
CA VAL A 246 20.40 -5.15 -24.65
C VAL A 246 21.61 -5.00 -23.75
N ILE A 247 22.27 -3.85 -23.85
CA ILE A 247 23.24 -3.37 -22.85
C ILE A 247 22.59 -2.18 -22.13
N ARG A 248 22.41 -2.30 -20.82
CA ARG A 248 21.80 -1.28 -19.96
C ARG A 248 22.83 -0.73 -18.98
N GLY A 249 22.86 0.60 -18.82
CA GLY A 249 23.59 1.27 -17.76
C GLY A 249 22.68 1.57 -16.58
N CYS A 250 23.22 1.53 -15.37
CA CYS A 250 22.58 1.96 -14.13
C CYS A 250 23.57 2.82 -13.34
N ALA A 251 23.23 4.09 -13.14
CA ALA A 251 24.06 5.01 -12.37
C ALA A 251 24.10 4.61 -10.89
N MET A 252 25.29 4.55 -10.31
CA MET A 252 25.47 4.11 -8.92
C MET A 252 25.00 5.16 -7.89
N SER A 253 24.87 6.42 -8.31
CA SER A 253 24.51 7.55 -7.44
C SER A 253 23.01 7.56 -7.08
N ASP A 254 22.15 7.32 -8.05
CA ASP A 254 20.70 7.50 -7.96
C ASP A 254 19.88 6.33 -8.55
N GLY A 255 20.55 5.33 -9.12
CA GLY A 255 19.90 4.18 -9.77
C GLY A 255 19.25 4.53 -11.11
N TYR A 256 19.63 5.62 -11.76
CA TYR A 256 19.10 5.99 -13.07
C TYR A 256 19.53 5.00 -14.16
N ARG A 257 18.56 4.42 -14.86
CA ARG A 257 18.76 3.38 -15.89
C ARG A 257 18.65 3.96 -17.29
N PHE A 258 19.61 3.67 -18.15
CA PHE A 258 19.64 4.15 -19.53
C PHE A 258 20.15 3.08 -20.51
N THR A 259 19.81 3.22 -21.80
CA THR A 259 20.24 2.26 -22.83
C THR A 259 21.64 2.62 -23.31
N LEU A 260 22.55 1.63 -23.31
CA LEU A 260 23.88 1.74 -23.91
C LEU A 260 23.92 1.12 -25.31
N GLY A 261 23.13 0.08 -25.55
CA GLY A 261 22.91 -0.53 -26.86
C GLY A 261 21.66 -1.40 -26.85
N ILE A 262 20.96 -1.47 -27.98
CA ILE A 262 19.80 -2.34 -28.17
C ILE A 262 19.80 -2.85 -29.61
N TRP A 263 19.62 -4.16 -29.77
CA TRP A 263 19.53 -4.83 -31.07
C TRP A 263 18.27 -5.66 -31.06
N GLU A 264 17.26 -5.18 -31.80
CA GLU A 264 15.94 -5.78 -31.84
C GLU A 264 15.70 -6.41 -33.20
N ARG A 265 14.97 -7.53 -33.19
CA ARG A 265 14.52 -8.18 -34.42
C ARG A 265 13.65 -7.20 -35.23
N PRO A 266 13.96 -6.94 -36.51
CA PRO A 266 13.14 -6.07 -37.35
C PRO A 266 11.72 -6.60 -37.50
N ALA A 267 10.74 -5.69 -37.49
CA ALA A 267 9.34 -6.06 -37.69
C ALA A 267 9.05 -6.57 -39.12
N GLY A 268 8.09 -7.48 -39.23
CA GLY A 268 7.60 -7.97 -40.52
C GLY A 268 8.58 -8.93 -41.24
N PRO A 269 8.50 -9.04 -42.57
CA PRO A 269 9.26 -10.03 -43.33
C PRO A 269 10.79 -9.91 -43.19
N ALA A 270 11.29 -8.72 -42.86
CA ALA A 270 12.71 -8.45 -42.65
C ALA A 270 13.29 -9.15 -41.39
N GLY A 271 12.44 -9.57 -40.45
CA GLY A 271 12.85 -10.32 -39.28
C GLY A 271 12.98 -11.83 -39.51
N HIS A 272 12.64 -12.37 -40.68
CA HIS A 272 12.78 -13.81 -40.93
C HIS A 272 14.25 -14.21 -41.05
N GLY A 273 14.71 -15.12 -40.19
CA GLY A 273 16.10 -15.56 -40.16
C GLY A 273 17.08 -14.50 -39.64
N TRP A 274 16.58 -13.47 -38.96
CA TRP A 274 17.44 -12.49 -38.30
C TRP A 274 18.12 -13.12 -37.09
N GLU A 275 19.43 -12.89 -36.99
CA GLU A 275 20.26 -13.25 -35.85
C GLU A 275 20.89 -11.99 -35.28
N VAL A 276 21.09 -11.99 -33.96
CA VAL A 276 21.76 -10.88 -33.29
C VAL A 276 23.20 -10.75 -33.84
N PRO A 277 23.62 -9.54 -34.28
CA PRO A 277 24.97 -9.34 -34.79
C PRO A 277 26.01 -9.38 -33.64
N ARG A 278 26.40 -10.58 -33.20
CA ARG A 278 27.28 -10.78 -32.03
C ARG A 278 28.54 -9.92 -32.04
N GLY A 279 29.18 -9.80 -33.21
CA GLY A 279 30.37 -8.97 -33.37
C GLY A 279 30.14 -7.48 -33.05
N GLU A 280 28.99 -6.94 -33.46
CA GLU A 280 28.61 -5.55 -33.19
C GLU A 280 28.29 -5.33 -31.71
N VAL A 281 27.53 -6.26 -31.11
CA VAL A 281 27.21 -6.26 -29.68
C VAL A 281 28.48 -6.23 -28.83
N MET A 282 29.43 -7.11 -29.13
CA MET A 282 30.69 -7.18 -28.38
C MET A 282 31.59 -5.98 -28.63
N ALA A 283 31.60 -5.42 -29.85
CA ALA A 283 32.31 -4.18 -30.12
C ALA A 283 31.76 -3.04 -29.25
N ARG A 284 30.42 -2.93 -29.14
CA ARG A 284 29.75 -1.93 -28.30
C ARG A 284 30.01 -2.16 -26.82
N LEU A 285 29.98 -3.40 -26.32
CA LEU A 285 30.30 -3.70 -24.93
C LEU A 285 31.74 -3.29 -24.58
N ARG A 286 32.72 -3.59 -25.45
CA ARG A 286 34.12 -3.16 -25.26
C ARG A 286 34.28 -1.65 -25.28
N GLU A 287 33.56 -0.96 -26.17
CA GLU A 287 33.54 0.50 -26.21
C GLU A 287 33.02 1.09 -24.89
N VAL A 288 31.90 0.57 -24.37
CA VAL A 288 31.34 0.96 -23.06
C VAL A 288 32.35 0.76 -21.94
N LEU A 289 32.99 -0.40 -21.87
CA LEU A 289 33.99 -0.71 -20.83
C LEU A 289 35.23 0.20 -20.92
N ARG A 290 35.54 0.74 -22.11
CA ARG A 290 36.66 1.66 -22.33
C ARG A 290 36.30 3.12 -22.02
N GLU A 291 35.09 3.54 -22.33
CA GLU A 291 34.68 4.96 -22.34
C GLU A 291 33.85 5.38 -21.13
N ARG A 292 33.43 4.43 -20.31
CA ARG A 292 32.63 4.67 -19.11
C ARG A 292 33.34 4.15 -17.87
N THR A 293 33.05 4.77 -16.73
CA THR A 293 33.50 4.29 -15.42
C THR A 293 32.62 3.12 -14.95
N VAL A 294 32.88 1.92 -15.48
CA VAL A 294 32.10 0.71 -15.14
C VAL A 294 32.61 0.09 -13.84
N SER A 295 31.78 0.10 -12.81
CA SER A 295 32.08 -0.50 -11.51
C SER A 295 31.84 -2.00 -11.47
N ARG A 296 30.78 -2.46 -12.15
CA ARG A 296 30.38 -3.87 -12.23
C ARG A 296 29.68 -4.15 -13.56
N LEU A 297 29.94 -5.31 -14.15
CA LEU A 297 29.18 -5.87 -15.26
C LEU A 297 28.44 -7.12 -14.77
N TYR A 298 27.14 -7.16 -15.02
CA TYR A 298 26.28 -8.32 -14.80
C TYR A 298 25.79 -8.78 -16.16
N ALA A 299 26.18 -9.98 -16.56
CA ALA A 299 25.86 -10.53 -17.86
C ALA A 299 25.21 -11.89 -17.68
N ASP A 300 24.13 -12.16 -18.41
CA ASP A 300 23.60 -13.52 -18.52
C ASP A 300 24.48 -14.31 -19.50
N PRO A 301 25.18 -15.36 -19.04
CA PRO A 301 26.09 -16.11 -19.89
C PRO A 301 25.37 -17.13 -20.77
N HIS A 302 24.05 -17.35 -20.62
CA HIS A 302 23.31 -18.30 -21.44
C HIS A 302 23.43 -17.89 -22.92
N GLU A 303 23.95 -18.79 -23.77
CA GLU A 303 24.31 -18.55 -25.19
C GLU A 303 25.48 -17.59 -25.49
N TRP A 304 26.03 -16.91 -24.48
CA TRP A 304 27.09 -15.89 -24.61
C TRP A 304 28.34 -16.15 -23.74
N ARG A 305 28.48 -17.34 -23.11
CA ARG A 305 29.59 -17.69 -22.21
C ARG A 305 30.97 -17.32 -22.73
N SER A 306 31.31 -17.76 -23.94
CA SER A 306 32.63 -17.53 -24.55
C SER A 306 32.96 -16.06 -24.75
N ASP A 307 31.94 -15.23 -24.94
CA ASP A 307 32.08 -13.82 -25.30
C ASP A 307 32.17 -12.94 -24.06
N VAL A 308 31.48 -13.33 -22.99
CA VAL A 308 31.44 -12.61 -21.71
C VAL A 308 32.64 -13.00 -20.81
N GLU A 309 33.16 -14.22 -20.92
CA GLU A 309 34.33 -14.68 -20.14
C GLU A 309 35.68 -14.21 -20.70
N ALA A 310 35.73 -13.71 -21.94
CA ALA A 310 36.95 -13.31 -22.66
C ALA A 310 37.34 -11.83 -22.43
#